data_AF-A0A959HML2-F1
#
_entry.id   AF-A0A959HML2-F1
#
_cell.length_a   1.000
_cell.length_b   1.000
_cell.length_c   1.000
_cell.angle_alpha   90.00
_cell.angle_beta   90.00
_cell.angle_gamma   90.00
#
_symmetry.space_group_name_H-M   'P 1'
#
loop_
_entity.id
_entity.type
_entity.pdbx_description
1 polymer ?
#
loop_
_entity_poly.entity_id
_entity_poly.type
_entity_poly.pdbx_seq_one_letter_code
_entity_poly.pdbx_strand_id
1 'polypeptide(L)' 'MAGINSNDMMDTDPPVIKSQQVTTHTARRSAATNLRLQGASLKTIADLGGWKDVQSLQLYLRASGLDSARLARDLDFFK' A
#
# COMPACT_ATOMS: atom_id res chain seq x y z
N MET A 1 11.15 5.13 4.82
CA MET A 1 11.12 5.00 3.34
C MET A 1 10.48 3.68 2.98
N ALA A 2 9.50 3.65 2.07
CA ALA A 2 8.90 2.41 1.56
C ALA A 2 9.51 2.06 0.20
N GLY A 3 10.76 1.59 0.21
CA GLY A 3 11.40 1.00 -0.96
C GLY A 3 10.91 -0.43 -1.16
N ILE A 4 10.07 -0.67 -2.17
CA ILE A 4 9.95 -2.01 -2.77
C ILE A 4 11.05 -2.22 -3.82
N ASN A 5 11.87 -1.21 -4.09
CA ASN A 5 13.01 -1.30 -4.99
C ASN A 5 14.28 -0.95 -4.20
N SER A 6 14.78 -1.92 -3.45
CA SER A 6 16.21 -1.99 -3.15
C SER A 6 16.74 -3.15 -3.99
N ASN A 7 16.79 -2.96 -5.30
CA ASN A 7 17.67 -3.74 -6.16
C ASN A 7 19.09 -3.22 -5.93
N ASP A 8 19.63 -3.44 -4.74
CA ASP A 8 21.07 -3.57 -4.55
C ASP A 8 21.34 -5.08 -4.50
N MET A 9 21.08 -5.75 -5.63
CA MET A 9 21.57 -7.11 -5.81
C MET A 9 23.06 -6.97 -6.11
N MET A 10 23.89 -7.27 -5.12
CA MET A 10 25.23 -7.77 -5.43
C MET A 10 25.03 -9.03 -6.28
N ASP A 11 25.70 -9.08 -7.43
CA ASP A 11 25.54 -10.03 -8.54
C ASP A 11 25.90 -11.50 -8.20
N THR A 12 25.90 -11.86 -6.91
CA THR A 12 26.36 -13.15 -6.38
C THR A 12 25.39 -13.83 -5.40
N ASP A 13 24.31 -13.18 -4.97
CA ASP A 13 23.35 -13.79 -4.05
C ASP A 13 22.19 -14.49 -4.78
N PRO A 14 21.83 -15.73 -4.39
CA PRO A 14 20.69 -16.42 -4.97
C PRO A 14 19.40 -15.60 -4.77
N PRO A 15 18.49 -15.58 -5.76
CA PRO A 15 17.28 -14.77 -5.69
C PRO A 15 16.44 -15.16 -4.47
N VAL A 16 16.24 -14.21 -3.56
CA VAL A 16 15.41 -14.41 -2.36
C VAL A 16 13.98 -14.71 -2.80
N ILE A 17 13.43 -15.82 -2.32
CA ILE A 17 12.07 -16.23 -2.66
C ILE A 17 11.10 -15.21 -2.03
N LYS A 18 10.24 -14.60 -2.84
CA LYS A 18 9.30 -13.55 -2.38
C LYS A 18 8.46 -13.94 -1.16
N SER A 19 8.12 -15.22 -1.00
CA SER A 19 7.39 -15.72 0.16
C SER A 19 8.16 -15.53 1.48
N GLN A 20 9.49 -15.58 1.45
CA GLN A 20 10.35 -15.36 2.62
C GLN A 20 10.43 -13.88 3.02
N GLN A 21 9.99 -12.96 2.16
CA GLN A 21 9.97 -11.52 2.43
C GLN A 21 8.63 -11.06 3.05
N VAL A 22 7.65 -11.96 3.18
CA VAL A 22 6.36 -11.66 3.81
C VAL A 22 6.54 -11.66 5.33
N THR A 23 6.32 -10.50 5.94
CA THR A 23 6.36 -10.32 7.40
C THR A 23 5.00 -9.90 7.95
N THR A 24 4.87 -9.84 9.27
CA THR A 24 3.69 -9.25 9.95
C THR A 24 3.42 -7.82 9.49
N HIS A 25 4.47 -7.06 9.14
CA HIS A 25 4.34 -5.72 8.59
C HIS A 25 3.65 -5.72 7.22
N THR A 26 3.99 -6.69 6.36
CA THR A 26 3.32 -6.89 5.06
C THR A 26 1.84 -7.19 5.26
N ALA A 27 1.49 -8.06 6.20
CA ALA A 27 0.10 -8.35 6.54
C ALA A 27 -0.67 -7.09 7.02
N ARG A 28 -0.05 -6.27 7.88
CA ARG A 28 -0.62 -4.99 8.35
C ARG A 28 -0.86 -4.01 7.19
N ARG A 29 0.06 -3.92 6.23
CA ARG A 29 -0.09 -3.09 5.02
C ARG A 29 -1.27 -3.57 4.16
N SER A 30 -1.36 -4.89 3.94
CA SER A 30 -2.42 -5.50 3.14
C SER A 30 -3.79 -5.33 3.78
N ALA A 31 -3.90 -5.49 5.11
CA ALA A 31 -5.14 -5.28 5.84
C ALA A 31 -5.65 -3.83 5.69
N ALA A 32 -4.78 -2.84 5.90
CA ALA A 32 -5.14 -1.43 5.72
C ALA A 32 -5.61 -1.12 4.29
N THR A 33 -4.91 -1.66 3.28
CA THR A 33 -5.28 -1.47 1.87
C THR A 33 -6.64 -2.11 1.56
N ASN A 34 -6.88 -3.34 2.02
CA ASN A 34 -8.15 -4.04 1.79
C ASN A 34 -9.32 -3.33 2.46
N LEU A 35 -9.16 -2.87 3.71
CA LEU A 35 -10.20 -2.08 4.39
C LEU A 35 -10.52 -0.79 3.61
N ARG A 36 -9.50 -0.13 3.07
CA ARG A 36 -9.72 1.08 2.25
C ARG A 36 -10.45 0.79 0.95
N LEU A 37 -10.16 -0.35 0.31
CA LEU A 37 -10.85 -0.80 -0.91
C LEU A 37 -12.32 -1.18 -0.63
N GLN A 38 -12.61 -1.69 0.57
CA GLN A 38 -13.97 -1.96 1.05
C GLN A 38 -14.73 -0.67 1.47
N GLY A 39 -14.09 0.50 1.42
CA GLY A 39 -14.71 1.78 1.73
C GLY A 39 -14.62 2.21 3.19
N ALA A 40 -13.83 1.54 4.04
CA ALA A 40 -13.61 2.00 5.40
C ALA A 40 -12.92 3.38 5.42
N SER A 41 -13.34 4.22 6.37
CA SER A 41 -12.75 5.56 6.52
C SER A 41 -11.30 5.48 6.97
N LEU A 42 -10.47 6.46 6.57
CA LEU A 42 -9.07 6.52 6.99
C LEU A 42 -8.92 6.56 8.53
N LYS A 43 -9.85 7.22 9.23
CA LYS A 43 -9.86 7.28 10.69
C LYS A 43 -10.11 5.90 11.30
N THR A 44 -11.12 5.18 10.82
CA THR A 44 -11.42 3.81 11.26
C THR A 44 -10.24 2.87 11.06
N ILE A 45 -9.55 2.96 9.91
CA ILE A 45 -8.37 2.15 9.64
C ILE A 45 -7.20 2.56 10.55
N ALA A 46 -7.02 3.86 10.78
CA ALA A 46 -5.99 4.39 11.68
C ALA A 46 -6.17 3.88 13.12
N ASP A 47 -7.40 3.96 13.63
CA ASP A 47 -7.76 3.49 14.97
C ASP A 47 -7.56 1.97 15.11
N LEU A 48 -8.00 1.19 14.12
CA LEU A 48 -7.89 -0.28 14.15
C LEU A 48 -6.45 -0.78 14.10
N GLY A 49 -5.57 -0.14 13.32
CA GLY A 49 -4.18 -0.57 13.22
C GLY A 49 -3.20 0.25 14.06
N GLY A 50 -3.69 1.15 14.92
CA GLY A 50 -2.86 1.89 15.88
C GLY A 50 -1.95 2.96 15.24
N TRP A 51 -2.41 3.62 14.18
CA TRP A 51 -1.69 4.76 13.61
C TRP A 51 -2.05 6.06 14.35
N LYS A 52 -1.03 6.74 14.88
CA LYS A 52 -1.18 8.04 15.56
C LYS A 52 -1.55 9.17 14.60
N ASP A 53 -1.14 9.05 13.35
CA ASP A 53 -1.36 10.06 12.31
C ASP A 53 -1.82 9.40 11.00
N VAL A 54 -2.80 10.02 10.36
CA VAL A 54 -3.41 9.56 9.12
C VAL A 54 -2.46 9.69 7.95
N GLN A 55 -1.54 10.67 7.93
CA GLN A 55 -0.57 10.77 6.85
C GLN A 55 0.39 9.56 6.86
N SER A 56 0.79 9.13 8.05
CA SER A 56 1.58 7.91 8.23
C SER A 56 0.86 6.66 7.71
N LEU A 57 -0.47 6.58 7.83
CA LEU A 57 -1.29 5.51 7.26
C LEU A 57 -1.34 5.58 5.72
N GLN A 58 -1.40 6.76 5.11
CA GLN A 58 -1.47 6.91 3.65
C GLN A 58 -0.26 6.29 2.93
N LEU A 59 0.92 6.28 3.56
CA LEU A 59 2.11 5.60 3.04
C LEU A 59 1.95 4.07 2.92
N TYR A 60 0.99 3.48 3.65
CA TYR A 60 0.71 2.05 3.64
C TYR A 60 -0.36 1.67 2.61
N LEU A 61 -1.15 2.63 2.13
CA LEU A 61 -2.23 2.40 1.20
C LEU A 61 -1.70 2.38 -0.24
N ARG A 62 -1.56 1.18 -0.80
CA ARG A 62 -1.16 0.97 -2.21
C ARG A 62 -2.26 1.34 -3.21
N ALA A 63 -3.48 1.59 -2.74
CA ALA A 63 -4.64 1.94 -3.56
C ALA A 63 -4.89 3.45 -3.69
N SER A 64 -3.97 4.33 -3.27
CA SER A 64 -4.17 5.79 -3.34
C SER A 64 -4.40 6.30 -4.76
N GLY A 65 -3.76 5.69 -5.76
CA GLY A 65 -3.98 6.04 -7.18
C GLY A 65 -5.28 5.51 -7.78
N LEU A 66 -5.98 4.59 -7.10
CA LEU A 66 -7.21 3.97 -7.60
C LEU A 66 -8.38 4.96 -7.59
N ASP A 67 -8.47 5.82 -6.59
CA ASP A 67 -9.52 6.84 -6.53
C ASP A 67 -9.31 7.90 -7.62
N SER A 68 -8.06 8.32 -7.85
CA SER A 68 -7.71 9.19 -8.97
C SER A 68 -8.02 8.54 -10.32
N ALA A 69 -7.72 7.24 -10.48
CA ALA A 69 -8.03 6.50 -11.71
C ALA A 69 -9.55 6.36 -11.94
N ARG A 70 -10.32 6.11 -10.88
CA ARG A 70 -11.79 6.08 -10.93
C ARG A 70 -12.37 7.42 -11.37
N LEU A 71 -11.86 8.52 -10.79
CA LEU A 71 -12.26 9.88 -11.19
C LEU A 71 -11.85 10.18 -12.63
N ALA A 72 -10.64 9.81 -13.03
CA ALA A 72 -10.12 10.07 -14.37
C ALA A 72 -10.88 9.33 -15.47
N ARG A 73 -11.39 8.11 -15.19
CA ARG A 73 -12.27 7.36 -16.12
C ARG A 73 -13.51 8.16 -16.52
N ASP A 74 -14.06 8.93 -15.60
CA ASP A 74 -15.32 9.65 -15.80
C ASP A 74 -15.10 11.05 -16.42
N LEU A 75 -13.84 11.46 -16.64
CA LEU A 75 -13.50 12.69 -17.35
C LEU A 75 -13.54 12.47 -18.87
N ASP A 76 -14.28 13.32 -19.59
CA ASP A 76 -14.41 13.25 -21.05
C ASP A 76 -13.09 13.48 -21.81
N PHE A 77 -12.03 13.97 -21.12
CA PHE A 77 -10.72 14.23 -21.71
C PHE A 77 -10.01 12.97 -22.22
N PHE A 78 -10.31 11.79 -21.66
CA PHE A 78 -9.67 10.51 -22.02
C PHE A 78 -10.60 9.53 -22.75
N LYS A 79 -11.78 10.00 -23.20
CA LYS A 79 -12.67 9.20 -24.06
C LYS A 79 -12.16 9.12 -25.50
#